data_AF-A0A382RMR3-F1
#
_entry.id   AF-A0A382RMR3-F1
#
_cell.length_a   1.000
_cell.length_b   1.000
_cell.length_c   1.000
_cell.angle_alpha   90.00
_cell.angle_beta   90.00
_cell.angle_gamma   90.00
#
_symmetry.space_group_name_H-M   'P 1'
#
loop_
_entity.id
_entity.type
_entity.pdbx_description
1 polymer ?
#
loop_
_entity_poly.entity_id
_entity_poly.type
_entity_poly.pdbx_seq_one_letter_code
_entity_poly.pdbx_strand_id
1 'polypeptide(L)'
;HDLNIWIALFSTILSITGILIGYSLFNDSNSSRFYLGKSLDNSMFRYLNSLLRNKYYFDQFYENVIVFKIFYSKIVKPFDWIDKYFIDRMYDFIGKTGINIGEGVRQLQTGQMQIYGVGISAGMILVIALLLLFKNG
;
A
#
# COMPACT_ATOMS: atom_id res chain seq x y z
N HIS A 1 30.80 -35.59 26.66
CA HIS A 1 30.27 -34.36 27.27
C HIS A 1 30.30 -34.56 28.77
N ASP A 2 31.37 -34.13 29.42
CA ASP A 2 31.52 -34.30 30.86
C ASP A 2 30.57 -33.32 31.55
N LEU A 3 29.52 -33.87 32.18
CA LEU A 3 28.57 -33.09 32.96
C LEU A 3 29.33 -32.51 34.15
N ASN A 4 29.63 -31.22 34.09
CA ASN A 4 30.19 -30.51 35.23
C ASN A 4 29.09 -30.35 36.28
N ILE A 5 29.09 -31.28 37.24
CA ILE A 5 28.11 -31.39 38.32
C ILE A 5 27.93 -30.06 39.06
N TRP A 6 28.99 -29.26 39.18
CA TRP A 6 28.92 -27.93 39.78
C TRP A 6 28.02 -26.98 38.98
N ILE A 7 28.22 -26.90 37.66
CA ILE A 7 27.40 -26.04 36.79
C ILE A 7 25.94 -26.49 36.82
N ALA A 8 25.69 -27.81 36.80
CA ALA A 8 24.36 -28.38 36.86
C ALA A 8 23.64 -28.07 38.20
N LEU A 9 24.34 -28.18 39.33
CA LEU A 9 23.79 -27.84 40.64
C LEU A 9 23.46 -26.34 40.72
N PHE A 10 24.40 -25.47 40.30
CA PHE A 10 24.19 -24.03 40.29
C PHE A 10 23.02 -23.61 39.39
N SER A 11 22.91 -24.16 38.17
CA SER A 11 21.81 -23.82 37.26
C SER A 11 20.46 -24.28 37.81
N THR A 12 20.41 -25.44 38.46
CA THR A 12 19.18 -25.99 39.03
C THR A 12 18.71 -25.14 40.20
N ILE A 13 19.62 -24.75 41.09
CA ILE A 13 19.31 -23.84 42.21
C ILE A 13 18.84 -22.48 41.69
N LEU A 14 19.54 -21.91 40.70
CA LEU A 14 19.19 -20.62 40.09
C LEU A 14 17.82 -20.67 39.40
N SER A 15 17.50 -21.77 38.71
CA SER A 15 16.21 -21.97 38.08
C SER A 15 15.07 -22.09 39.10
N ILE A 16 15.25 -22.92 40.13
CA ILE A 16 14.25 -23.09 41.20
C ILE A 16 13.98 -21.77 41.92
N THR A 17 15.03 -21.03 42.26
CA THR A 17 14.90 -19.71 42.89
C THR A 17 14.18 -18.71 41.98
N GLY A 18 14.49 -18.67 40.69
CA GLY A 18 13.77 -17.84 39.72
C GLY A 18 12.28 -18.16 39.63
N ILE A 19 11.92 -19.45 39.60
CA ILE A 19 10.53 -19.92 39.58
C ILE A 19 9.79 -19.51 40.86
N LEU A 20 10.41 -19.70 42.03
CA LEU A 20 9.82 -19.33 43.31
C LEU A 20 9.55 -17.82 43.41
N ILE A 21 10.48 -16.99 42.95
CA ILE A 21 10.31 -15.53 42.89
C ILE A 21 9.16 -15.16 41.96
N GLY A 22 9.13 -15.74 40.75
CA GLY A 22 8.06 -15.49 39.77
C GLY A 22 6.68 -15.88 40.30
N TYR A 23 6.58 -17.04 40.95
CA TYR A 23 5.33 -17.53 41.55
C TYR A 23 4.82 -16.60 42.66
N SER A 24 5.70 -16.17 43.56
CA SER A 24 5.36 -15.23 44.63
C SER A 24 4.84 -13.88 44.09
N LEU A 25 5.51 -13.33 43.07
CA LEU A 25 5.09 -12.07 42.43
C LEU A 25 3.74 -12.18 41.70
N PHE A 26 3.44 -13.35 41.11
CA PHE A 26 2.20 -13.59 40.41
C PHE A 26 1.00 -13.81 41.35
N ASN A 27 1.20 -14.51 42.47
CA ASN A 27 0.13 -14.79 43.43
C ASN A 27 -0.36 -13.50 44.13
N ASP A 28 0.54 -12.60 44.50
CA ASP A 28 0.23 -11.31 45.14
C ASP A 28 0.09 -10.15 44.14
N SER A 29 -0.37 -10.44 42.91
CA SER A 29 -0.22 -9.54 41.77
C SER A 29 -0.86 -8.15 41.92
N ASN A 30 -1.86 -7.95 42.79
CA ASN A 30 -2.45 -6.62 43.00
C ASN A 30 -1.58 -5.72 43.90
N SER A 31 -1.05 -6.28 44.99
CA SER A 31 -0.17 -5.55 45.91
C SER A 31 1.23 -5.41 45.31
N SER A 32 1.78 -6.48 44.74
CA SER A 32 3.13 -6.49 44.17
C SER A 32 3.27 -5.53 42.99
N ARG A 33 2.27 -5.45 42.08
CA ARG A 33 2.27 -4.49 40.95
C ARG A 33 2.24 -3.04 41.44
N PHE A 34 1.54 -2.75 42.53
CA PHE A 34 1.48 -1.41 43.12
C PHE A 34 2.82 -1.00 43.75
N TYR A 35 3.43 -1.88 44.56
CA TYR A 35 4.75 -1.61 45.15
C TYR A 35 5.87 -1.56 44.11
N LEU A 36 5.89 -2.49 43.15
CA LEU A 36 6.84 -2.48 42.05
C LEU A 36 6.64 -1.24 41.17
N GLY A 37 5.41 -0.85 40.84
CA GLY A 37 5.15 0.38 40.09
C GLY A 37 5.67 1.63 40.80
N LYS A 38 5.55 1.70 42.12
CA LYS A 38 6.06 2.80 42.94
C LYS A 38 7.59 2.79 43.11
N SER A 39 8.20 1.62 43.28
CA SER A 39 9.65 1.46 43.38
C SER A 39 10.37 1.61 42.03
N LEU A 40 9.70 1.27 40.93
CA LEU A 40 10.18 1.41 39.56
C LEU A 40 9.85 2.79 38.95
N ASP A 41 9.22 3.69 39.71
CA ASP A 41 8.99 5.10 39.32
C ASP A 41 10.29 5.93 39.31
N ASN A 42 11.41 5.31 39.72
CA ASN A 42 12.74 5.86 39.49
C ASN A 42 12.97 6.03 37.97
N SER A 43 13.49 7.19 37.57
CA SER A 43 13.58 7.60 36.16
C SER A 43 14.21 6.55 35.26
N MET A 44 15.25 5.87 35.74
CA MET A 44 15.99 4.86 34.97
C MET A 44 15.18 3.59 34.70
N PHE A 45 14.41 3.10 35.69
CA PHE A 45 13.58 1.91 35.53
C PHE A 45 12.35 2.16 34.66
N ARG A 46 11.83 3.39 34.63
CA ARG A 46 10.75 3.77 33.70
C ARG A 46 11.19 3.65 32.24
N TYR A 47 12.40 4.10 31.92
CA TYR A 47 12.97 3.94 30.56
C TYR A 47 13.24 2.47 30.23
N LEU A 48 13.80 1.70 31.16
CA LEU A 48 14.06 0.28 30.90
C LEU A 48 12.75 -0.51 30.73
N ASN A 49 11.74 -0.21 31.53
CA ASN A 49 10.42 -0.83 31.43
C ASN A 49 9.73 -0.47 30.11
N SER A 50 9.81 0.78 29.64
CA SER A 50 9.24 1.15 28.35
C SER A 50 9.97 0.48 27.18
N LEU A 51 11.30 0.33 27.25
CA LEU A 51 12.09 -0.43 26.27
C LEU A 51 11.66 -1.90 26.22
N LEU A 52 11.64 -2.59 27.36
CA LEU A 52 11.25 -4.00 27.46
C LEU A 52 9.80 -4.23 27.02
N ARG A 53 8.89 -3.36 27.46
CA ARG A 53 7.45 -3.45 27.12
C ARG A 53 7.19 -3.25 25.63
N ASN A 54 7.93 -2.37 24.97
CA ASN A 54 7.80 -2.12 23.54
C ASN A 54 8.72 -3.03 22.70
N LYS A 55 9.17 -4.18 23.23
CA LYS A 55 10.07 -5.12 22.55
C LYS A 55 11.31 -4.43 21.96
N TYR A 56 11.93 -3.55 22.74
CA TYR A 56 13.09 -2.74 22.35
C TYR A 56 12.86 -1.85 21.12
N TYR A 57 11.61 -1.52 20.80
CA TYR A 57 11.23 -0.74 19.63
C TYR A 57 11.67 -1.35 18.28
N PHE A 58 12.00 -2.65 18.23
CA PHE A 58 12.38 -3.31 16.98
C PHE A 58 11.24 -3.24 15.98
N ASP A 59 10.02 -3.55 16.38
CA ASP A 59 8.83 -3.53 15.52
C ASP A 59 8.66 -2.14 14.85
N GLN A 60 8.75 -1.06 15.65
CA GLN A 60 8.65 0.31 15.14
C GLN A 60 9.83 0.72 14.25
N PHE A 61 11.04 0.22 14.51
CA PHE A 61 12.19 0.47 13.66
C PHE A 61 12.02 -0.21 12.30
N TYR A 62 11.61 -1.48 12.28
CA TYR A 62 11.32 -2.23 11.05
C TYR A 62 10.23 -1.55 10.23
N GLU A 63 9.12 -1.18 10.85
CA GLU A 63 8.00 -0.53 10.17
C GLU A 63 8.40 0.84 9.60
N ASN A 64 9.00 1.72 10.41
CA ASN A 64 9.30 3.07 9.96
C ASN A 64 10.46 3.15 8.96
N VAL A 65 11.51 2.35 9.17
CA VAL A 65 12.72 2.42 8.35
C VAL A 65 12.62 1.54 7.12
N ILE A 66 12.12 0.31 7.24
CA ILE A 66 12.08 -0.61 6.10
C ILE A 66 10.79 -0.43 5.33
N VAL A 67 9.64 -0.48 5.98
CA VAL A 67 8.34 -0.40 5.28
C VAL A 67 8.08 1.02 4.79
N PHE A 68 8.05 2.03 5.65
CA PHE A 68 7.72 3.39 5.20
C PHE A 68 8.79 4.00 4.29
N LYS A 69 10.07 3.90 4.65
CA LYS A 69 11.11 4.60 3.88
C LYS A 69 11.42 3.93 2.55
N ILE A 70 11.45 2.59 2.50
CA ILE A 70 11.86 1.86 1.29
C ILE A 70 10.62 1.51 0.46
N PHE A 71 9.64 0.83 1.04
CA PHE A 71 8.48 0.35 0.28
C PHE A 71 7.59 1.51 -0.20
N TYR A 72 7.16 2.38 0.71
CA TYR A 72 6.29 3.49 0.34
C TYR A 72 6.97 4.49 -0.59
N SER A 73 8.22 4.87 -0.31
CA SER A 73 8.88 5.89 -1.14
C SER A 73 9.34 5.38 -2.50
N LYS A 74 9.76 4.12 -2.62
CA LYS A 74 10.32 3.61 -3.88
C LYS A 74 9.31 2.90 -4.77
N ILE A 75 8.26 2.31 -4.20
CA ILE A 75 7.31 1.49 -4.96
C ILE A 75 5.97 2.19 -5.07
N VAL A 76 5.41 2.65 -3.95
CA VAL A 76 4.05 3.23 -3.93
C VAL A 76 4.00 4.58 -4.63
N LYS A 77 4.95 5.49 -4.35
CA LYS A 77 4.98 6.83 -4.97
C LYS A 77 5.05 6.84 -6.51
N PRO A 78 5.94 6.09 -7.17
CA PRO A 78 5.97 6.11 -8.64
C PRO A 78 4.73 5.50 -9.26
N PHE A 79 4.15 4.44 -8.66
CA PHE A 79 2.90 3.87 -9.14
C PHE A 79 1.72 4.84 -9.00
N ASP A 80 1.59 5.51 -7.85
CA ASP A 80 0.57 6.55 -7.64
C ASP A 80 0.75 7.73 -8.62
N TRP A 81 1.99 8.10 -8.93
CA TRP A 81 2.28 9.12 -9.94
C TRP A 81 1.90 8.65 -11.36
N ILE A 82 2.21 7.40 -11.73
CA ILE A 82 1.85 6.85 -13.04
C ILE A 82 0.33 6.84 -13.20
N ASP A 83 -0.41 6.37 -12.20
CA ASP A 83 -1.88 6.33 -12.26
C ASP A 83 -2.46 7.73 -12.45
N LYS A 84 -2.14 8.67 -11.55
CA LYS A 84 -2.68 10.04 -11.59
C LYS A 84 -2.24 10.87 -12.78
N TYR A 85 -1.05 10.64 -13.33
CA TYR A 85 -0.55 11.49 -14.42
C TYR A 85 -0.65 10.83 -15.78
N PHE A 86 -0.42 9.53 -15.88
CA PHE A 86 -0.46 8.84 -17.16
C PHE A 86 -1.89 8.41 -17.49
N ILE A 87 -2.56 7.71 -16.57
CA ILE A 87 -3.89 7.15 -16.82
C ILE A 87 -4.93 8.27 -16.93
N ASP A 88 -4.97 9.21 -15.97
CA ASP A 88 -5.93 10.33 -16.03
C ASP A 88 -5.76 11.16 -17.31
N ARG A 89 -4.51 11.49 -17.70
CA ARG A 89 -4.26 12.25 -18.93
C ARG A 89 -4.63 11.47 -20.19
N MET A 90 -4.44 10.15 -20.20
CA MET A 90 -4.87 9.30 -21.31
C MET A 90 -6.38 9.34 -21.47
N TYR A 91 -7.13 9.20 -20.37
CA TYR A 91 -8.58 9.27 -20.38
C TYR A 91 -9.09 10.64 -20.83
N ASP A 92 -8.51 11.71 -20.29
CA ASP A 92 -8.82 13.08 -20.71
C ASP A 92 -8.55 13.29 -22.20
N PHE A 93 -7.46 12.73 -22.73
CA PHE A 93 -7.12 12.83 -24.15
C PHE A 93 -8.18 12.14 -25.00
N ILE A 94 -8.53 10.88 -24.68
CA ILE A 94 -9.54 10.11 -25.40
C ILE A 94 -10.89 10.85 -25.37
N GLY A 95 -11.30 11.34 -24.19
CA GLY A 95 -12.54 12.10 -24.04
C GLY A 95 -12.56 13.37 -24.88
N LYS A 96 -11.50 14.18 -24.81
CA LYS A 96 -11.36 15.41 -25.60
C LYS A 96 -11.33 15.13 -27.11
N THR A 97 -10.65 14.07 -27.54
CA THR A 97 -10.64 13.67 -28.95
C THR A 97 -12.04 13.31 -29.43
N GLY A 98 -12.81 12.56 -28.65
CA GLY A 98 -14.20 12.24 -28.98
C GLY A 98 -15.09 13.48 -29.13
N ILE A 99 -14.97 14.43 -28.19
CA ILE A 99 -15.70 15.70 -28.23
C ILE A 99 -15.30 16.50 -29.48
N ASN A 100 -14.00 16.66 -29.75
CA ASN A 100 -13.51 17.42 -30.89
C ASN A 100 -13.98 16.83 -32.23
N ILE A 101 -13.97 15.50 -32.37
CA ILE A 101 -14.50 14.83 -33.56
C ILE A 101 -16.01 15.09 -33.68
N GLY A 102 -16.76 14.95 -32.58
CA GLY A 102 -18.20 15.21 -32.55
C GLY A 102 -18.55 16.64 -32.91
N GLU A 103 -17.78 17.63 -32.44
CA GLU A 103 -17.94 19.03 -32.81
C GLU A 103 -17.65 19.27 -34.29
N GLY A 104 -16.62 18.64 -34.85
CA GLY A 104 -16.32 18.68 -36.28
C GLY A 104 -17.46 18.09 -37.13
N VAL A 105 -17.98 16.92 -36.74
CA VAL A 105 -19.13 16.29 -37.41
C VAL A 105 -20.37 17.18 -37.29
N ARG A 106 -20.60 17.81 -36.14
CA ARG A 106 -21.72 18.73 -35.94
C ARG A 106 -21.64 19.96 -36.86
N GLN A 107 -20.44 20.48 -37.10
CA GLN A 107 -20.25 21.61 -38.03
C GLN A 107 -20.56 21.23 -39.48
N LEU A 108 -20.37 19.96 -39.88
CA LEU A 108 -20.76 19.47 -41.20
C LEU A 108 -22.29 19.36 -41.35
N GLN A 109 -23.03 19.28 -40.25
CA GLN A 109 -24.50 19.27 -40.24
C GLN A 109 -25.05 20.69 -40.29
N THR A 110 -24.90 21.37 -41.42
CA THR A 110 -25.29 22.78 -41.63
C THR A 110 -26.81 23.01 -41.75
N GLY A 111 -27.63 21.96 -41.64
CA GLY A 111 -29.09 22.03 -41.74
C GLY A 111 -29.64 22.24 -43.16
N GLN A 112 -28.77 22.36 -44.17
CA GLN A 112 -29.18 22.55 -45.56
C GLN A 112 -29.46 21.22 -46.25
N MET A 113 -30.72 20.96 -46.64
CA MET A 113 -31.14 19.71 -47.33
C MET A 113 -30.30 19.40 -48.58
N GLN A 114 -29.82 20.42 -49.30
CA GLN A 114 -29.02 20.25 -50.49
C GLN A 114 -27.65 19.60 -50.21
N ILE A 115 -27.00 19.97 -49.11
CA ILE A 115 -25.70 19.38 -48.71
C ILE A 115 -25.87 17.91 -48.34
N TYR A 116 -26.96 17.55 -47.65
CA TYR A 116 -27.29 16.15 -47.36
C TYR A 116 -27.52 15.33 -48.64
N GLY A 117 -28.25 15.87 -49.62
CA GLY A 117 -28.49 15.20 -50.90
C GLY A 117 -27.21 14.93 -51.70
N VAL A 118 -26.28 15.90 -51.71
CA VAL A 118 -24.96 15.73 -52.34
C VAL A 118 -24.12 14.70 -51.60
N GLY A 119 -24.12 14.74 -50.26
CA GLY A 119 -23.39 13.76 -49.44
C GLY A 119 -23.86 12.31 -49.64
N ILE A 120 -25.18 12.09 -49.66
CA ILE A 120 -25.77 10.76 -49.85
C ILE A 120 -25.49 10.23 -51.25
N SER A 121 -25.65 11.06 -52.29
CA SER A 121 -25.40 10.63 -53.68
C SER A 121 -23.91 10.30 -53.91
N ALA A 122 -22.99 11.11 -53.38
CA ALA A 122 -21.56 10.81 -53.41
C ALA A 122 -21.23 9.51 -52.68
N GLY A 123 -21.81 9.29 -51.49
CA GLY A 123 -21.63 8.04 -50.73
C GLY A 123 -22.10 6.80 -51.50
N MET A 124 -23.24 6.90 -52.19
CA MET A 124 -23.77 5.80 -53.00
C MET A 124 -22.84 5.44 -54.17
N ILE A 125 -22.30 6.43 -54.88
CA ILE A 125 -21.32 6.23 -55.96
C ILE A 125 -20.05 5.56 -55.42
N LEU A 126 -19.58 6.00 -54.25
CA LEU A 126 -18.35 5.51 -53.62
C LEU A 126 -18.50 4.02 -53.22
N VAL A 127 -19.65 3.64 -52.65
CA VAL A 127 -19.95 2.23 -52.32
C VAL A 127 -19.99 1.36 -53.59
N ILE A 128 -20.64 1.82 -54.66
CA ILE A 128 -20.70 1.08 -55.94
C ILE A 128 -19.29 0.91 -56.52
N ALA A 129 -18.47 1.96 -56.51
CA ALA A 129 -17.10 1.92 -57.00
C ALA A 129 -16.23 0.94 -56.20
N LEU A 130 -16.33 0.95 -54.86
CA LEU A 130 -15.62 0.00 -54.00
C LEU A 130 -16.04 -1.45 -54.28
N LEU A 131 -17.34 -1.71 -54.46
CA LEU A 131 -17.84 -3.05 -54.79
C LEU A 131 -17.33 -3.55 -56.14
N LEU A 132 -17.28 -2.68 -57.16
CA LEU A 132 -16.75 -3.04 -58.47
C LEU A 132 -15.24 -3.32 -58.43
N LEU A 133 -14.49 -2.54 -57.65
CA LEU A 133 -13.06 -2.77 -57.45
C LEU A 133 -12.79 -4.09 -56.71
N PHE A 134 -13.55 -4.38 -55.63
CA PHE A 134 -13.41 -5.64 -54.89
C PHE A 134 -13.87 -6.86 -55.69
N LYS A 135 -14.85 -6.71 -56.59
CA LYS A 135 -15.32 -7.81 -57.45
C LYS A 135 -14.37 -8.11 -58.60
N ASN A 136 -13.62 -7.11 -59.08
CA ASN A 136 -12.68 -7.24 -60.20
C ASN A 136 -11.22 -7.49 -59.74
N GLY A 137 -10.97 -7.58 -58.44
CA GLY A 137 -9.67 -7.92 -57.83
C GLY A 137 -9.58 -9.37 -57.41
#